data_AF-A0A958HJR5-F1
#
_entry.id   AF-A0A958HJR5-F1
#
_cell.length_a   1.000
_cell.length_b   1.000
_cell.length_c   1.000
_cell.angle_alpha   90.00
_cell.angle_beta   90.00
_cell.angle_gamma   90.00
#
_symmetry.space_group_name_H-M   'P 1'
#
loop_
_entity.id
_entity.type
_entity.pdbx_description
1 polymer ?
#
loop_
_entity_poly.entity_id
_entity_poly.type
_entity_poly.pdbx_seq_one_letter_code
_entity_poly.pdbx_strand_id
1 'polypeptide(L)'
;MTIIHRIAMIGFGTVGQGLAEILVEKGDLLEQQHGVRFQIVAISDLLKGSLYQATGLDPAVLLEVVRRTGKLEDYPVNRGLFTGLDSLETIRRSNADTVVEISWTDVQTGQPAIDHVKAAFENGKNAVLTNKGPVALAYNELAEMAADKG
;
A
#
# COMPACT_ATOMS: atom_id res chain seq x y z
N MET A 1 -5.23 -3.00 -24.43
CA MET A 1 -3.87 -2.85 -23.85
C MET A 1 -4.07 -2.70 -22.36
N THR A 2 -3.59 -3.63 -21.55
CA THR A 2 -3.78 -3.59 -20.09
C THR A 2 -2.90 -2.49 -19.49
N ILE A 3 -3.47 -1.69 -18.59
CA ILE A 3 -2.74 -0.72 -17.77
C ILE A 3 -2.27 -1.43 -16.50
N ILE A 4 -0.99 -1.29 -16.14
CA ILE A 4 -0.49 -1.73 -14.83
C ILE A 4 -0.63 -0.56 -13.87
N HIS A 5 -1.33 -0.79 -12.75
CA HIS A 5 -1.50 0.19 -11.68
C HIS A 5 -0.77 -0.30 -10.43
N ARG A 6 0.25 0.44 -10.01
CA ARG A 6 1.16 0.05 -8.92
C ARG A 6 0.63 0.56 -7.59
N ILE A 7 0.60 -0.31 -6.59
CA ILE A 7 0.13 0.03 -5.25
C ILE A 7 1.22 -0.18 -4.20
N ALA A 8 1.33 0.75 -3.27
CA ALA A 8 2.06 0.61 -2.02
C ALA A 8 1.06 0.41 -0.88
N MET A 9 1.31 -0.53 0.03
CA MET A 9 0.40 -0.83 1.14
C MET A 9 1.04 -0.44 2.47
N ILE A 10 0.34 0.37 3.25
CA ILE A 10 0.76 0.76 4.59
C ILE A 10 -0.09 -0.01 5.59
N GLY A 11 0.48 -1.08 6.13
CA GLY A 11 -0.18 -2.14 6.88
C GLY A 11 -0.33 -3.42 6.05
N PHE A 12 -0.08 -4.56 6.68
CA PHE A 12 -0.29 -5.88 6.10
C PHE A 12 -0.92 -6.84 7.12
N GLY A 13 -1.90 -6.31 7.88
CA GLY A 13 -2.79 -7.08 8.75
C GLY A 13 -3.91 -7.77 7.98
N THR A 14 -5.03 -8.04 8.65
CA THR A 14 -6.19 -8.75 8.06
C THR A 14 -6.68 -8.13 6.75
N VAL A 15 -6.86 -6.80 6.71
CA VAL A 15 -7.34 -6.11 5.51
C VAL A 15 -6.31 -6.16 4.37
N GLY A 16 -5.02 -5.98 4.68
CA GLY A 16 -3.97 -6.02 3.68
C GLY A 16 -3.77 -7.40 3.08
N GLN A 17 -3.81 -8.43 3.92
CA GLN A 17 -3.76 -9.82 3.47
C GLN A 17 -5.01 -10.17 2.66
N GLY A 18 -6.20 -9.74 3.09
CA GLY A 18 -7.43 -9.93 2.31
C GLY A 18 -7.40 -9.24 0.94
N LEU A 19 -6.80 -8.04 0.82
CA LEU A 19 -6.58 -7.42 -0.48
C LEU A 19 -5.61 -8.25 -1.35
N ALA A 20 -4.51 -8.73 -0.77
CA ALA A 20 -3.57 -9.60 -1.49
C ALA A 20 -4.24 -10.90 -1.97
N GLU A 21 -5.08 -11.53 -1.14
CA GLU A 21 -5.89 -12.71 -1.49
C GLU A 21 -6.82 -12.41 -2.67
N ILE A 22 -7.53 -11.28 -2.65
CA ILE A 22 -8.38 -10.85 -3.77
C ILE A 22 -7.56 -10.68 -5.05
N LEU A 23 -6.35 -10.12 -4.97
CA LEU A 23 -5.49 -9.96 -6.15
C LEU A 23 -4.98 -11.29 -6.69
N VAL A 24 -4.74 -12.29 -5.84
CA VAL A 24 -4.43 -13.66 -6.28
C VAL A 24 -5.64 -14.29 -6.98
N GLU A 25 -6.81 -14.25 -6.34
CA GLU A 25 -8.00 -14.98 -6.82
C GLU A 25 -8.70 -14.30 -8.01
N LYS A 26 -8.68 -12.97 -8.04
CA LYS A 26 -9.51 -12.15 -8.94
C LYS A 26 -8.71 -11.16 -9.77
N GLY A 27 -7.38 -11.14 -9.66
CA GLY A 27 -6.53 -10.21 -10.43
C GLY A 27 -6.80 -10.26 -11.93
N ASP A 28 -6.86 -11.47 -12.51
CA ASP A 28 -7.12 -11.65 -13.94
C ASP A 28 -8.57 -11.27 -14.33
N LEU A 29 -9.53 -11.48 -13.44
CA LEU A 29 -10.92 -11.05 -13.65
C LEU A 29 -11.02 -9.52 -13.66
N LEU A 30 -10.37 -8.85 -12.70
CA LEU A 30 -10.32 -7.38 -12.61
C LEU A 30 -9.64 -6.79 -13.85
N GLU A 31 -8.55 -7.41 -14.31
CA GLU A 31 -7.86 -7.04 -15.54
C GLU A 31 -8.79 -7.16 -16.76
N GLN A 32 -9.52 -8.26 -16.89
CA GLN A 32 -10.45 -8.45 -18.01
C GLN A 32 -11.63 -7.46 -17.98
N GLN A 33 -12.17 -7.17 -16.79
CA GLN A 33 -13.36 -6.32 -16.63
C GLN A 33 -13.05 -4.83 -16.76
N HIS A 34 -11.88 -4.40 -16.26
CA HIS A 34 -11.55 -2.98 -16.15
C HIS A 34 -10.34 -2.56 -16.99
N GLY A 35 -9.64 -3.50 -17.61
CA GLY A 35 -8.42 -3.23 -18.38
C GLY A 35 -7.22 -2.83 -17.52
N VAL A 36 -7.27 -3.10 -16.20
CA VAL A 36 -6.25 -2.70 -15.22
C VAL A 36 -5.76 -3.90 -14.43
N ARG A 37 -4.43 -4.08 -14.39
CA ARG A 37 -3.76 -5.05 -13.53
C ARG A 37 -3.13 -4.33 -12.34
N PHE A 38 -3.60 -4.63 -11.15
CA PHE A 38 -3.01 -4.09 -9.92
C PHE A 38 -1.75 -4.86 -9.54
N GLN A 39 -0.67 -4.13 -9.26
CA GLN A 39 0.62 -4.71 -8.89
C GLN A 39 1.06 -4.14 -7.54
N ILE A 40 1.24 -4.99 -6.53
CA ILE A 40 1.85 -4.59 -5.27
C ILE A 40 3.34 -4.37 -5.52
N VAL A 41 3.84 -3.16 -5.27
CA VAL A 41 5.28 -2.84 -5.42
C VAL A 41 5.96 -2.57 -4.09
N ALA A 42 5.20 -2.18 -3.06
CA ALA A 42 5.76 -1.94 -1.74
C ALA A 42 4.76 -2.27 -0.62
N ILE A 43 5.29 -2.71 0.52
CA ILE A 43 4.52 -2.94 1.75
C ILE A 43 5.36 -2.43 2.93
N SER A 44 4.75 -1.69 3.85
CA SER A 44 5.33 -1.35 5.16
C SER A 44 4.38 -1.73 6.27
N ASP A 45 4.80 -2.59 7.19
CA ASP A 45 4.03 -3.00 8.37
C ASP A 45 4.91 -2.95 9.62
N LEU A 46 4.41 -2.33 10.69
CA LEU A 46 5.15 -2.11 11.93
C LEU A 46 5.67 -3.40 12.57
N LEU A 47 4.94 -4.51 12.43
CA LEU A 47 5.29 -5.78 13.07
C LEU A 47 5.96 -6.76 12.10
N LYS A 48 5.60 -6.70 10.83
CA LYS A 48 6.07 -7.65 9.81
C LYS A 48 7.29 -7.17 9.03
N GLY A 49 7.64 -5.88 9.12
CA GLY A 49 8.73 -5.27 8.36
C GLY A 49 8.24 -4.67 7.04
N SER A 50 9.18 -4.37 6.14
CA SER A 50 8.87 -3.73 4.87
C SER A 50 9.60 -4.35 3.67
N LEU A 51 8.95 -4.24 2.51
CA LEU A 51 9.47 -4.68 1.21
C LEU A 51 9.19 -3.60 0.18
N TYR A 52 10.13 -3.38 -0.73
CA TYR A 52 9.94 -2.60 -1.94
C TYR A 52 10.64 -3.28 -3.11
N GLN A 53 9.91 -3.49 -4.19
CA GLN A 53 10.43 -3.96 -5.46
C GLN A 53 9.70 -3.26 -6.61
N ALA A 54 10.42 -2.43 -7.36
CA ALA A 54 9.84 -1.59 -8.41
C ALA A 54 9.15 -2.37 -9.53
N THR A 55 9.54 -3.64 -9.73
CA THR A 55 8.97 -4.56 -10.73
C THR A 55 7.79 -5.37 -10.21
N GLY A 56 7.39 -5.18 -8.94
CA GLY A 56 6.27 -5.88 -8.31
C GLY A 56 6.72 -7.02 -7.38
N LEU A 57 5.87 -7.30 -6.39
CA LEU A 57 5.95 -8.39 -5.44
C LEU A 57 4.83 -9.40 -5.78
N ASP A 58 5.11 -10.69 -5.58
CA ASP A 58 4.12 -11.74 -5.79
C ASP A 58 3.18 -11.84 -4.57
N PRO A 59 1.88 -11.56 -4.72
CA PRO A 59 0.94 -11.59 -3.61
C PRO A 59 0.80 -12.96 -2.94
N ALA A 60 0.91 -14.06 -3.71
CA ALA A 60 0.83 -15.41 -3.15
C ALA A 60 2.04 -15.73 -2.27
N VAL A 61 3.23 -15.33 -2.71
CA VAL A 61 4.47 -15.49 -1.93
C VAL A 61 4.44 -14.61 -0.67
N LEU A 62 3.94 -13.38 -0.77
CA LEU A 62 3.77 -12.48 0.38
C LEU A 62 2.89 -13.12 1.47
N LEU A 63 1.75 -13.69 1.06
CA LEU A 63 0.82 -14.37 1.97
C LEU A 63 1.46 -15.62 2.59
N GLU A 64 2.13 -16.45 1.77
CA GLU A 64 2.79 -17.66 2.25
C GLU A 64 3.86 -17.35 3.30
N VAL A 65 4.73 -16.39 3.00
CA VAL A 65 5.85 -16.02 3.88
C VAL A 65 5.34 -15.48 5.21
N VAL A 66 4.40 -14.53 5.18
CA VAL A 66 3.81 -13.98 6.41
C VAL A 66 3.08 -15.06 7.21
N ARG A 67 2.38 -15.99 6.55
CA ARG A 67 1.74 -17.13 7.23
C ARG A 67 2.75 -18.04 7.91
N ARG A 68 3.90 -18.28 7.28
CA ARG A 68 4.93 -19.20 7.77
C ARG A 68 5.80 -18.60 8.87
N THR A 69 6.21 -17.35 8.73
CA THR A 69 7.24 -16.73 9.59
C THR A 69 6.75 -15.50 10.34
N GLY A 70 5.64 -14.90 9.91
CA GLY A 70 5.15 -13.64 10.45
C GLY A 70 5.95 -12.41 10.00
N LYS A 71 6.93 -12.54 9.10
CA LYS A 71 7.82 -11.46 8.67
C LYS A 71 7.86 -11.34 7.15
N LEU A 72 7.62 -10.14 6.63
CA LEU A 72 7.72 -9.84 5.20
C LEU A 72 9.18 -9.93 4.71
N GLU A 73 10.15 -9.64 5.57
CA GLU A 73 11.58 -9.65 5.22
C GLU A 73 12.13 -11.05 4.88
N ASP A 74 11.37 -12.12 5.19
CA ASP A 74 11.68 -13.49 4.75
C ASP A 74 11.24 -13.77 3.29
N TYR A 75 10.78 -12.76 2.56
CA TYR A 75 10.47 -12.84 1.14
C TYR A 75 11.72 -13.19 0.32
N PRO A 76 11.63 -14.06 -0.71
CA PRO A 76 12.80 -14.50 -1.47
C PRO A 76 13.62 -13.33 -2.02
N VAL A 77 14.88 -13.23 -1.57
CA VAL A 77 15.80 -12.17 -1.96
C VAL A 77 16.13 -12.30 -3.45
N ASN A 78 15.97 -11.20 -4.17
CA ASN A 78 16.37 -11.08 -5.57
C ASN A 78 16.96 -9.68 -5.83
N ARG A 79 17.45 -9.47 -7.06
CA ARG A 79 18.03 -8.19 -7.45
C ARG A 79 16.94 -7.11 -7.52
N GLY A 80 17.09 -6.07 -6.70
CA GLY A 80 16.19 -4.91 -6.69
C GLY A 80 15.12 -4.95 -5.60
N LEU A 81 15.14 -5.97 -4.74
CA LEU A 81 14.38 -6.00 -3.50
C LEU A 81 15.06 -5.14 -2.43
N PHE A 82 14.30 -4.25 -1.81
CA PHE A 82 14.72 -3.43 -0.68
C PHE A 82 13.85 -3.73 0.55
N THR A 83 14.45 -3.68 1.74
CA THR A 83 13.76 -3.85 3.03
C THR A 83 14.14 -2.72 3.99
N GLY A 84 13.45 -2.61 5.12
CA GLY A 84 13.79 -1.69 6.21
C GLY A 84 13.37 -0.22 5.99
N LEU A 85 12.57 0.07 4.97
CA LEU A 85 11.93 1.38 4.81
C LEU A 85 10.80 1.54 5.84
N ASP A 86 10.68 2.72 6.45
CA ASP A 86 9.47 3.06 7.21
C ASP A 86 8.27 3.38 6.29
N SER A 87 7.10 3.66 6.86
CA SER A 87 5.89 3.98 6.10
C SER A 87 6.04 5.22 5.22
N LEU A 88 6.65 6.28 5.71
CA LEU A 88 6.82 7.53 4.95
C LEU A 88 7.89 7.39 3.88
N GLU A 89 9.00 6.71 4.17
CA GLU A 89 10.01 6.36 3.18
C GLU A 89 9.44 5.46 2.09
N THR A 90 8.60 4.48 2.45
CA THR A 90 7.90 3.62 1.50
C THR A 90 7.01 4.45 0.56
N ILE A 91 6.23 5.39 1.10
CA ILE A 91 5.38 6.27 0.30
C ILE A 91 6.21 7.16 -0.62
N ARG A 92 7.29 7.76 -0.12
CA ARG A 92 8.11 8.71 -0.89
C ARG A 92 8.97 8.03 -1.95
N ARG A 93 9.60 6.90 -1.64
CA ARG A 93 10.63 6.27 -2.49
C ARG A 93 10.09 5.21 -3.45
N SER A 94 8.90 4.66 -3.20
CA SER A 94 8.31 3.68 -4.12
C SER A 94 7.81 4.32 -5.41
N ASN A 95 7.81 3.54 -6.47
CA ASN A 95 7.19 3.87 -7.75
C ASN A 95 5.67 3.56 -7.78
N ALA A 96 5.01 3.54 -6.62
CA ALA A 96 3.57 3.31 -6.55
C ALA A 96 2.77 4.48 -7.13
N ASP A 97 1.70 4.16 -7.85
CA ASP A 97 0.73 5.13 -8.35
C ASP A 97 -0.33 5.43 -7.26
N THR A 98 -0.54 4.52 -6.31
CA THR A 98 -1.50 4.67 -5.21
C THR A 98 -0.99 4.09 -3.91
N VAL A 99 -1.21 4.81 -2.81
CA VAL A 99 -0.99 4.35 -1.45
C VAL A 99 -2.31 3.81 -0.90
N VAL A 100 -2.29 2.54 -0.49
CA VAL A 100 -3.39 1.87 0.21
C VAL A 100 -3.10 1.92 1.71
N GLU A 101 -3.74 2.86 2.39
CA GLU A 101 -3.61 3.15 3.82
C GLU A 101 -4.56 2.25 4.62
N ILE A 102 -3.99 1.24 5.25
CA ILE A 102 -4.69 0.19 5.98
C ILE A 102 -4.00 -0.11 7.32
N SER A 103 -3.35 0.92 7.88
CA SER A 103 -2.77 0.86 9.21
C SER A 103 -3.86 0.98 10.29
N TRP A 104 -3.46 0.77 11.55
CA TRP A 104 -4.38 0.90 12.68
C TRP A 104 -4.88 2.35 12.81
N THR A 105 -6.09 2.52 13.31
CA THR A 105 -6.72 3.84 13.47
C THR A 105 -6.45 4.42 14.86
N ASP A 106 -5.74 5.54 14.92
CA ASP A 106 -5.84 6.44 16.07
C ASP A 106 -7.10 7.30 15.92
N VAL A 107 -8.11 7.04 16.73
CA VAL A 107 -9.38 7.79 16.68
C VAL A 107 -9.28 9.16 17.35
N GLN A 108 -8.25 9.42 18.15
CA GLN A 108 -8.07 10.70 18.82
C GLN A 108 -7.36 11.69 17.91
N THR A 109 -6.29 11.24 17.25
CA THR A 109 -5.42 12.13 16.46
C THR A 109 -5.54 11.91 14.95
N GLY A 110 -5.99 10.74 14.51
CA GLY A 110 -5.96 10.35 13.09
C GLY A 110 -4.56 10.01 12.57
N GLN A 111 -3.54 10.09 13.42
CA GLN A 111 -2.16 9.80 13.05
C GLN A 111 -1.82 8.30 13.22
N PRO A 112 -0.81 7.79 12.49
CA PRO A 112 -0.01 8.44 11.45
C PRO A 112 -0.69 8.51 10.06
N ALA A 113 -1.95 8.05 9.95
CA ALA A 113 -2.63 7.91 8.66
C ALA A 113 -2.85 9.23 7.93
N ILE A 114 -3.08 10.34 8.63
CA ILE A 114 -3.13 11.68 8.00
C ILE A 114 -1.80 11.99 7.31
N ASP A 115 -0.68 11.80 7.99
CA ASP A 115 0.65 12.06 7.42
C ASP A 115 0.95 11.14 6.23
N HIS A 116 0.47 9.90 6.26
CA HIS A 116 0.58 8.99 5.11
C HIS A 116 -0.16 9.54 3.88
N VAL A 117 -1.39 10.02 4.06
CA VAL A 117 -2.20 10.57 2.94
C VAL A 117 -1.56 11.85 2.40
N LYS A 118 -1.10 12.75 3.28
CA LYS A 118 -0.39 13.96 2.88
C LYS A 118 0.87 13.62 2.07
N ALA A 119 1.68 12.69 2.57
CA ALA A 119 2.88 12.24 1.87
C ALA A 119 2.55 11.61 0.50
N ALA A 120 1.43 10.91 0.36
CA ALA A 120 0.99 10.37 -0.92
C ALA A 120 0.74 11.51 -1.93
N PHE A 121 -0.09 12.48 -1.56
CA PHE A 121 -0.43 13.62 -2.42
C PHE A 121 0.78 14.50 -2.76
N GLU A 122 1.65 14.77 -1.79
CA GLU A 122 2.90 15.51 -2.00
C GLU A 122 3.83 14.84 -3.01
N ASN A 123 3.72 13.52 -3.18
CA ASN A 123 4.54 12.73 -4.09
C ASN A 123 3.76 12.28 -5.35
N GLY A 124 2.64 12.95 -5.66
CA GLY A 124 1.86 12.71 -6.88
C GLY A 124 1.20 11.32 -6.92
N LYS A 125 0.86 10.76 -5.75
CA LYS A 125 0.22 9.46 -5.61
C LYS A 125 -1.21 9.62 -5.11
N ASN A 126 -2.12 8.76 -5.57
CA ASN A 126 -3.45 8.67 -4.98
C ASN A 126 -3.38 8.05 -3.58
N ALA A 127 -4.44 8.23 -2.79
CA ALA A 127 -4.62 7.56 -1.51
C ALA A 127 -5.98 6.84 -1.46
N VAL A 128 -5.98 5.59 -1.01
CA VAL A 128 -7.18 4.80 -0.69
C VAL A 128 -7.05 4.33 0.75
N LEU A 129 -8.09 4.50 1.55
CA LEU A 129 -8.04 4.28 2.99
C LEU A 129 -9.19 3.43 3.49
N THR A 130 -8.89 2.51 4.42
CA THR A 130 -9.92 1.91 5.30
C THR A 130 -9.97 2.58 6.67
N ASN A 131 -8.92 3.33 7.01
CA ASN A 131 -8.80 4.08 8.25
C ASN A 131 -9.75 5.28 8.23
N LYS A 132 -10.61 5.39 9.25
CA LYS A 132 -11.62 6.47 9.34
C LYS A 132 -11.06 7.76 9.95
N GLY A 133 -9.92 7.70 10.64
CA GLY A 133 -9.31 8.84 11.33
C GLY A 133 -9.04 10.04 10.41
N PRO A 134 -8.35 9.87 9.26
CA PRO A 134 -8.06 10.96 8.35
C PRO A 134 -9.29 11.72 7.86
N VAL A 135 -10.35 11.00 7.47
CA VAL A 135 -11.60 11.63 7.01
C VAL A 135 -12.37 12.25 8.17
N ALA A 136 -12.34 11.64 9.36
CA ALA A 136 -13.05 12.19 10.51
C ALA A 136 -12.43 13.50 11.03
N LEU A 137 -11.09 13.64 10.94
CA LEU A 137 -10.35 14.71 11.63
C LEU A 137 -9.70 15.73 10.70
N ALA A 138 -9.43 15.37 9.43
CA ALA A 138 -8.68 16.22 8.50
C ALA A 138 -9.29 16.28 7.08
N TYR A 139 -10.58 15.94 6.91
CA TYR A 139 -11.20 15.87 5.58
C TYR A 139 -11.01 17.13 4.73
N ASN A 140 -11.29 18.31 5.28
CA ASN A 140 -11.23 19.56 4.50
C ASN A 140 -9.82 19.81 3.96
N GLU A 141 -8.80 19.66 4.80
CA GLU A 141 -7.39 19.82 4.41
C GLU A 141 -7.00 18.78 3.36
N LEU A 142 -7.33 17.49 3.58
CA LEU A 142 -6.98 16.42 2.65
C LEU A 142 -7.70 16.55 1.30
N ALA A 143 -8.95 17.03 1.30
CA ALA A 143 -9.71 17.28 0.08
C ALA A 143 -9.15 18.45 -0.73
N GLU A 144 -8.73 19.52 -0.06
CA GLU A 144 -8.05 20.65 -0.70
C GLU A 144 -6.71 20.21 -1.32
N MET A 145 -5.90 19.45 -0.56
CA MET A 145 -4.66 18.90 -1.07
C MET A 145 -4.87 17.97 -2.28
N ALA A 146 -5.90 17.12 -2.25
CA ALA A 146 -6.22 16.28 -3.40
C ALA A 146 -6.54 17.15 -4.63
N ALA A 147 -7.46 18.11 -4.50
CA ALA A 147 -7.83 19.00 -5.60
C ALA A 147 -6.64 19.78 -6.19
N ASP A 148 -5.70 20.21 -5.35
CA ASP A 148 -4.49 20.94 -5.77
C ASP A 148 -3.44 20.04 -6.43
N LYS A 149 -3.42 18.75 -6.13
CA LYS A 149 -2.40 17.79 -6.59
C LYS A 149 -2.86 16.87 -7.73
N GLY A 150 -4.15 16.86 -8.05
CA GLY A 150 -4.75 16.16 -9.20
C GLY A 150 -5.65 14.99 -8.81
#